data_AF-A0A2R7K6S5-F1
#
_entry.id   AF-A0A2R7K6S5-F1
#
_cell.length_a   1.000
_cell.length_b   1.000
_cell.length_c   1.000
_cell.angle_alpha   90.00
_cell.angle_beta   90.00
_cell.angle_gamma   90.00
#
_symmetry.space_group_name_H-M   'P 1'
#
loop_
_entity.id
_entity.type
_entity.pdbx_description
1 polymer ?
#
loop_
_entity_poly.entity_id
_entity_poly.type
_entity_poly.pdbx_seq_one_letter_code
_entity_poly.pdbx_strand_id
1 'polypeptide(L)'
;MEKFPLLKNRQVALLRADINTGTVLDKNYIYATTLNQEVYAVFDNIDLAIEFAKSIIMERNDIECGIYGNDPVALLILNRYNINSY
;
A
#
# COMPACT_ATOMS: atom_id res chain seq x y z
N MET A 1 3.26 -5.84 -16.06
CA MET A 1 2.91 -4.69 -15.21
C MET A 1 1.59 -5.02 -14.56
N GLU A 2 1.55 -5.07 -13.23
CA GLU A 2 0.32 -5.33 -12.48
C GLU A 2 -0.71 -4.24 -12.80
N LYS A 3 -1.99 -4.62 -12.92
CA LYS A 3 -3.02 -3.65 -13.31
C LYS A 3 -3.35 -2.77 -12.11
N PHE A 4 -3.03 -1.48 -12.23
CA PHE A 4 -3.51 -0.48 -11.29
C PHE A 4 -5.05 -0.48 -11.27
N PRO A 5 -5.68 -0.47 -10.08
CA PRO A 5 -7.14 -0.51 -9.98
C PRO A 5 -7.78 0.77 -10.54
N LEU A 6 -8.96 0.65 -11.12
CA LEU A 6 -9.79 1.80 -11.45
C LEU A 6 -10.44 2.34 -10.17
N LEU A 7 -10.01 3.51 -9.71
CA LEU A 7 -10.52 4.13 -8.48
C LEU A 7 -11.71 5.04 -8.79
N LYS A 8 -12.78 4.92 -8.00
CA LYS A 8 -13.92 5.85 -8.05
C LYS A 8 -13.64 7.07 -7.17
N ASN A 9 -14.51 8.07 -7.23
CA ASN A 9 -14.38 9.32 -6.47
C ASN A 9 -13.92 9.08 -5.02
N ARG A 10 -12.82 9.73 -4.63
CA ARG A 10 -12.17 9.68 -3.31
C ARG A 10 -11.55 8.34 -2.90
N GLN A 11 -11.75 7.28 -3.68
CA GLN A 11 -11.10 6.00 -3.40
C GLN A 11 -9.59 6.13 -3.59
N VAL A 12 -8.86 5.33 -2.82
CA VAL A 12 -7.40 5.22 -2.88
C VAL A 12 -6.99 3.75 -2.99
N ALA A 13 -5.84 3.51 -3.61
CA ALA A 13 -5.18 2.21 -3.63
C ALA A 13 -4.03 2.18 -2.63
N LEU A 14 -3.90 1.11 -1.86
CA LEU A 14 -2.75 0.84 -1.00
C LEU A 14 -1.93 -0.30 -1.60
N LEU A 15 -0.65 -0.03 -1.83
CA LEU A 15 0.37 -1.00 -2.24
C LEU A 15 1.28 -1.32 -1.06
N ARG A 16 1.72 -2.57 -0.95
CA ARG A 16 2.67 -3.02 0.08
C ARG A 16 4.01 -3.31 -0.58
N ALA A 17 5.10 -2.93 0.07
CA ALA A 17 6.45 -3.26 -0.38
C ALA A 17 7.37 -3.58 0.79
N ASP A 18 8.42 -4.36 0.53
CA ASP A 18 9.54 -4.49 1.46
C ASP A 18 10.29 -3.15 1.53
N ILE A 19 10.42 -2.59 2.73
CA ILE A 19 10.99 -1.25 2.94
C ILE A 19 12.47 -1.15 2.55
N ASN A 20 13.20 -2.25 2.55
CA ASN A 20 14.65 -2.23 2.30
C ASN A 20 14.96 -2.34 0.80
N THR A 21 14.07 -2.97 0.03
CA THR A 21 14.27 -3.27 -1.39
C THR A 21 13.32 -2.54 -2.32
N GLY A 22 12.18 -2.06 -1.81
CA GLY A 22 11.07 -1.53 -2.61
C GLY A 22 10.33 -2.61 -3.40
N THR A 23 10.59 -3.89 -3.13
CA THR A 23 9.96 -5.00 -3.86
C THR A 23 8.50 -5.14 -3.43
N VAL A 24 7.58 -5.17 -4.40
CA VAL A 24 6.14 -5.26 -4.16
C VAL A 24 5.77 -6.60 -3.52
N LEU A 25 4.82 -6.53 -2.58
CA LEU A 25 4.24 -7.67 -1.88
C LEU A 25 2.76 -7.81 -2.23
N ASP A 26 2.27 -9.04 -2.28
CA ASP A 26 0.86 -9.34 -2.41
C ASP A 26 0.09 -9.19 -1.07
N LYS A 27 -1.22 -9.44 -1.09
CA LYS A 27 -2.08 -9.35 0.10
C LYS A 27 -1.69 -10.28 1.26
N ASN A 28 -0.90 -11.32 0.98
CA ASN A 28 -0.37 -12.25 1.99
C ASN A 28 1.06 -11.91 2.40
N TYR A 29 1.57 -10.75 1.96
CA TYR A 29 2.92 -10.27 2.24
C TYR A 29 4.03 -11.14 1.61
N ILE A 30 3.73 -11.78 0.48
CA ILE A 30 4.68 -12.56 -0.32
C ILE A 30 5.11 -11.72 -1.52
N TYR A 31 6.38 -11.81 -1.93
CA TYR A 31 6.87 -11.11 -3.12
C TYR A 31 5.98 -11.38 -4.34
N ALA A 32 5.54 -10.28 -4.95
CA ALA A 32 4.68 -10.31 -6.13
C ALA A 32 5.53 -10.67 -7.36
N THR A 33 5.51 -11.94 -7.75
CA THR A 33 6.31 -12.51 -8.84
C THR A 33 5.47 -12.89 -10.04
N THR A 34 4.14 -12.82 -9.92
CA THR A 34 3.18 -13.21 -10.96
C THR A 34 2.11 -12.14 -11.13
N LEU A 35 1.59 -12.00 -12.35
CA LEU A 35 0.59 -10.97 -12.70
C LEU A 35 -0.78 -11.16 -12.04
N ASN A 36 -1.04 -12.33 -11.44
CA ASN A 36 -2.32 -12.67 -10.83
C ASN A 36 -2.34 -12.40 -9.32
N GLN A 37 -1.19 -12.04 -8.73
CA GLN A 37 -1.14 -11.68 -7.32
C GLN A 37 -1.84 -10.36 -7.09
N GLU A 38 -2.70 -10.34 -6.06
CA GLU A 38 -3.42 -9.15 -5.65
C GLU A 38 -2.49 -8.29 -4.78
N VAL A 39 -1.99 -7.19 -5.35
CA VAL A 39 -1.03 -6.30 -4.68
C VAL A 39 -1.68 -5.02 -4.12
N TYR A 40 -2.77 -4.58 -4.72
CA TYR A 40 -3.50 -3.39 -4.32
C TYR A 40 -4.69 -3.75 -3.44
N ALA A 41 -4.85 -3.04 -2.32
CA ALA A 41 -6.11 -2.96 -1.59
C ALA A 41 -6.78 -1.61 -1.87
N VAL A 42 -8.08 -1.59 -2.15
CA VAL A 42 -8.83 -0.35 -2.47
C VAL A 42 -9.67 0.06 -1.27
N PHE A 43 -9.63 1.34 -0.93
CA PHE A 43 -10.35 1.94 0.19
C PHE A 43 -11.20 3.12 -0.28
N ASP A 44 -12.28 3.41 0.44
CA ASP A 44 -13.21 4.49 0.07
C ASP A 44 -12.66 5.90 0.30
N ASN A 45 -11.63 6.02 1.13
CA ASN A 45 -10.93 7.26 1.41
C ASN A 45 -9.53 7.00 1.98
N ILE A 46 -8.73 8.07 2.05
CA ILE A 46 -7.35 8.02 2.53
C ILE A 46 -7.23 7.62 4.00
N ASP A 47 -8.15 8.04 4.87
CA ASP A 47 -8.10 7.77 6.30
C ASP A 47 -8.21 6.26 6.58
N LEU A 48 -9.12 5.56 5.88
CA LEU A 48 -9.24 4.10 5.98
C LEU A 48 -7.98 3.37 5.51
N ALA A 49 -7.32 3.88 4.47
CA ALA A 49 -6.06 3.31 4.01
C ALA A 49 -4.91 3.55 5.00
N ILE A 50 -4.87 4.72 5.64
CA ILE A 50 -3.90 5.04 6.70
C ILE A 50 -4.08 4.09 7.90
N GLU A 51 -5.30 3.92 8.39
CA GLU A 51 -5.59 3.02 9.52
C GLU A 51 -5.19 1.57 9.23
N PHE A 52 -5.44 1.11 7.99
CA PHE A 52 -5.01 -0.22 7.57
C PHE A 52 -3.48 -0.33 7.41
N ALA A 53 -2.81 0.72 6.90
CA ALA A 53 -1.35 0.75 6.84
C ALA A 53 -0.72 0.71 8.24
N LYS A 54 -1.30 1.42 9.22
CA LYS A 54 -0.87 1.39 10.62
C LYS A 54 -0.88 -0.02 11.18
N SER A 55 -1.99 -0.75 11.01
CA SER A 55 -2.08 -2.12 11.54
C SER A 55 -1.01 -3.04 10.96
N ILE A 56 -0.72 -2.91 9.65
CA ILE A 56 0.36 -3.68 9.01
C ILE A 56 1.72 -3.31 9.59
N ILE A 57 2.06 -2.03 9.61
CA ILE A 57 3.41 -1.55 9.94
C ILE A 57 3.73 -1.78 11.43
N MET A 58 2.73 -1.68 12.31
CA MET A 58 2.88 -1.97 13.74
C MET A 58 3.17 -3.45 14.00
N GLU A 59 2.63 -4.36 13.19
CA GLU A 59 2.92 -5.80 13.26
C GLU A 59 4.19 -6.19 12.50
N ARG A 60 4.51 -5.46 11.42
CA ARG A 60 5.60 -5.76 10.49
C ARG A 60 6.39 -4.51 10.11
N ASN A 61 7.49 -4.31 10.82
CA ASN A 61 8.37 -3.16 10.63
C ASN A 61 9.22 -3.22 9.34
N ASP A 62 9.18 -4.34 8.61
CA ASP A 62 9.87 -4.56 7.34
C ASP A 62 9.02 -4.20 6.11
N ILE A 63 7.79 -3.75 6.34
CA ILE A 63 6.87 -3.33 5.28
C ILE A 63 6.74 -1.81 5.25
N GLU A 64 6.67 -1.26 4.04
CA GLU A 64 6.12 0.05 3.77
C GLU A 64 4.84 -0.03 2.93
N CYS A 65 3.99 0.97 3.09
CA CYS A 65 2.72 1.09 2.38
C CYS A 65 2.70 2.39 1.57
N GLY A 66 2.53 2.28 0.26
CA GLY A 66 2.26 3.41 -0.62
C GLY A 66 0.76 3.59 -0.83
N ILE A 67 0.24 4.80 -0.63
CA ILE A 67 -1.16 5.14 -0.89
C ILE A 67 -1.25 6.02 -2.13
N TYR A 68 -2.08 5.63 -3.09
CA TYR A 68 -2.20 6.24 -4.41
C TYR A 68 -3.63 6.68 -4.68
N GLY A 69 -3.76 7.84 -5.33
CA GLY A 69 -5.01 8.28 -5.96
C GLY A 69 -5.12 7.72 -7.38
N ASN A 70 -5.81 8.43 -8.27
CA ASN A 70 -5.89 8.03 -9.69
C ASN A 70 -4.58 8.24 -10.47
N ASP A 71 -3.65 9.02 -9.92
CA ASP A 71 -2.35 9.29 -10.52
C ASP A 71 -1.30 8.27 -10.03
N PRO A 72 -0.28 7.96 -10.85
CA PRO A 72 0.79 7.01 -10.49
C PRO A 72 1.77 7.57 -9.43
N VAL A 73 1.52 8.77 -8.91
CA VAL A 73 2.32 9.39 -7.84
C VAL A 73 1.67 9.04 -6.51
N ALA A 74 2.47 8.52 -5.58
CA ALA A 74 2.00 8.25 -4.23
C ALA A 74 1.55 9.55 -3.56
N LEU A 75 0.34 9.54 -3.00
CA LEU A 75 -0.16 10.60 -2.12
C LEU A 75 0.58 10.55 -0.78
N LEU A 76 0.82 9.34 -0.27
CA LEU A 76 1.54 9.08 0.98
C LEU A 76 2.40 7.83 0.85
N ILE A 77 3.53 7.83 1.54
CA ILE A 77 4.34 6.64 1.79
C ILE A 77 4.50 6.52 3.30
N LEU A 78 4.01 5.40 3.84
CA LEU A 78 3.96 5.13 5.27
C LEU A 78 4.86 3.95 5.60
N ASN A 79 5.67 4.10 6.64
CA ASN A 79 6.59 3.06 7.09
C ASN A 79 6.93 3.22 8.57
N ARG A 80 7.75 2.32 9.12
CA ARG A 80 8.14 2.31 10.53
C ARG A 80 8.71 3.63 11.06
N TYR A 81 9.22 4.50 10.19
CA TYR A 81 9.85 5.77 10.59
C TYR A 81 8.86 6.93 10.75
N ASN A 82 7.72 6.90 10.03
CA ASN A 82 6.78 8.03 9.99
C ASN A 82 5.34 7.67 10.38
N ILE A 83 5.01 6.38 10.56
CA ILE A 83 3.64 5.92 10.79
C ILE A 83 2.98 6.56 12.03
N ASN A 84 3.76 6.86 13.08
CA ASN A 84 3.27 7.46 14.32
C ASN A 84 2.91 8.95 14.19
N SER A 85 3.19 9.58 13.04
CA SER A 85 2.81 10.97 12.75
C SER A 85 1.43 11.10 12.11
N TYR A 86 0.77 9.97 11.84
CA TYR A 86 -0.57 9.88 11.26
C TYR A 86 -1.48 9.18 12.25
#